data_AF-A0A1Y0CBQ8-F1
#
_entry.id   AF-A0A1Y0CBQ8-F1
#
_cell.length_a   1.000
_cell.length_b   1.000
_cell.length_c   1.000
_cell.angle_alpha   90.00
_cell.angle_beta   90.00
_cell.angle_gamma   90.00
#
_symmetry.space_group_name_H-M   'P 1'
#
loop_
_entity.id
_entity.type
_entity.pdbx_description
1 polymer ?
#
loop_
_entity_poly.entity_id
_entity_poly.type
_entity_poly.pdbx_seq_one_letter_code
_entity_poly.pdbx_strand_id
1 'polypeptide(L)'
;MTNPPGHYPPPPPQPYSAESGRFASQPKKKSSALKWILIVLAVVVVVAVAAAAAVYYLVNRDSTQATQVKVGDCLGEVPDSSRVLYVHTVTCDQPHKGEVFSVLTMPDGNFPGDAAVMKYTDQCKPALTNYAPNAANDATVKLFVLYPTSDSWQRGDRTVTCIATSDNPRTGKLG
;
A
#
# COMPACT_ATOMS: atom_id res chain seq x y z
N MET A 1 97.01 75.79 20.95
CA MET A 1 95.89 75.82 21.93
C MET A 1 94.63 75.37 21.19
N THR A 2 94.55 74.10 20.77
CA THR A 2 93.83 72.98 21.43
C THR A 2 92.33 73.23 21.67
N ASN A 3 91.49 72.75 20.75
CA ASN A 3 90.05 72.56 20.95
C ASN A 3 89.79 71.04 20.91
N PRO A 4 89.09 70.41 21.87
CA PRO A 4 89.00 68.96 21.98
C PRO A 4 87.92 68.34 21.07
N PRO A 5 88.03 67.04 20.71
CA PRO A 5 87.02 66.36 19.90
C PRO A 5 85.76 66.03 20.72
N GLY A 6 84.61 66.50 20.26
CA GLY A 6 83.30 66.19 20.84
C GLY A 6 82.95 64.71 20.68
N HIS A 7 82.64 64.05 21.80
CA HIS A 7 82.06 62.71 21.84
C HIS A 7 80.56 62.79 21.52
N TYR A 8 80.09 62.08 20.50
CA TYR A 8 78.66 61.84 20.29
C TYR A 8 78.23 60.54 21.01
N PRO A 9 77.09 60.53 21.72
CA PRO A 9 76.54 59.30 22.29
C PRO A 9 75.95 58.40 21.19
N PRO A 10 75.91 57.06 21.39
CA PRO A 10 75.30 56.15 20.43
C PRO A 10 73.76 56.34 20.36
N PRO A 11 73.14 56.13 19.20
CA PRO A 11 71.70 56.24 19.03
C PRO A 11 70.95 55.13 19.81
N PRO A 12 69.71 55.41 20.29
CA PRO A 12 68.92 54.45 21.03
C PRO A 12 68.47 53.27 20.14
N PRO A 13 68.35 52.05 20.69
CA PRO A 13 67.86 50.89 19.93
C PRO A 13 66.40 51.11 19.53
N GLN A 14 66.08 50.85 18.26
CA GLN A 14 64.70 50.92 17.77
C GLN A 14 63.89 49.74 18.30
N PRO A 15 62.66 49.96 18.78
CA PRO A 15 61.79 48.89 19.24
C PRO A 15 61.05 48.27 18.05
N TYR A 16 60.72 46.98 18.18
CA TYR A 16 59.90 46.15 17.30
C TYR A 16 60.58 45.43 16.11
N SER A 17 61.12 44.27 16.45
CA SER A 17 60.74 43.03 15.76
C SER A 17 59.22 42.86 15.83
N ALA A 18 58.53 42.89 14.68
CA ALA A 18 57.20 42.33 14.53
C ALA A 18 57.24 41.45 13.27
N GLU A 19 57.54 40.18 13.43
CA GLU A 19 56.59 39.09 13.69
C GLU A 19 56.22 38.41 12.38
N SER A 20 56.48 37.10 12.37
CA SER A 20 56.32 36.16 11.28
C SER A 20 54.99 36.32 10.53
N GLY A 21 55.10 36.28 9.19
CA GLY A 21 53.95 36.27 8.29
C GLY A 21 52.91 35.26 8.74
N ARG A 22 51.74 35.77 9.13
CA ARG A 22 50.52 34.97 9.24
C ARG A 22 50.18 34.49 7.83
N PHE A 23 50.50 33.24 7.53
CA PHE A 23 49.91 32.56 6.38
C PHE A 23 48.40 32.53 6.64
N ALA A 24 47.66 33.39 5.95
CA ALA A 24 46.22 33.32 5.91
C ALA A 24 45.84 31.93 5.41
N SER A 25 45.22 31.12 6.28
CA SER A 25 44.64 29.85 5.89
C SER A 25 43.59 30.13 4.80
N GLN A 26 43.84 29.60 3.60
CA GLN A 26 42.91 29.72 2.48
C GLN A 26 41.53 29.18 2.94
N PRO A 27 40.43 29.95 2.76
CA PRO A 27 39.11 29.49 3.14
C PRO A 27 38.77 28.23 2.31
N LYS A 28 38.53 27.09 2.98
CA LYS A 28 38.06 25.87 2.32
C LYS A 28 36.77 26.19 1.56
N LYS A 29 36.86 26.26 0.23
CA LYS A 29 35.74 26.47 -0.70
C LYS A 29 34.73 25.34 -0.51
N LYS A 30 33.63 25.58 0.22
CA LYS A 30 32.51 24.62 0.36
C LYS A 30 32.03 24.25 -1.04
N SER A 31 32.29 23.01 -1.47
CA SER A 31 32.07 22.60 -2.87
C SER A 31 30.57 22.58 -3.19
N SER A 32 30.17 23.28 -4.25
CA SER A 32 28.82 23.21 -4.81
C SER A 32 28.46 21.78 -5.25
N ALA A 33 29.47 20.96 -5.53
CA ALA A 33 29.34 19.54 -5.83
C ALA A 33 28.64 18.76 -4.70
N LEU A 34 28.92 19.07 -3.42
CA LEU A 34 28.22 18.42 -2.31
C LEU A 34 26.73 18.77 -2.29
N LYS A 35 26.36 20.00 -2.64
CA LYS A 35 24.95 20.41 -2.76
C LYS A 35 24.26 19.68 -3.90
N TRP A 36 24.91 19.59 -5.06
CA TRP A 36 24.37 18.84 -6.20
C TRP A 36 24.23 17.35 -5.92
N ILE A 37 25.21 16.74 -5.24
CA ILE A 37 25.13 15.33 -4.81
C ILE A 37 23.94 15.14 -3.87
N LEU A 38 23.74 16.00 -2.87
CA LEU A 38 22.60 15.91 -1.95
C LEU A 38 21.26 16.13 -2.65
N ILE A 39 21.17 17.04 -3.62
CA ILE A 39 19.96 17.26 -4.43
C ILE A 39 19.65 16.00 -5.26
N VAL A 40 20.64 15.44 -5.95
CA VAL A 40 20.46 14.20 -6.73
C VAL A 40 20.05 13.05 -5.83
N LEU A 41 20.70 12.88 -4.68
CA LEU A 41 20.32 11.86 -3.69
C LEU A 41 18.88 12.04 -3.21
N ALA A 42 18.47 13.27 -2.87
CA ALA A 42 17.11 13.56 -2.47
C ALA A 42 16.09 13.25 -3.58
N VAL A 43 16.38 13.61 -4.83
CA VAL A 43 15.53 13.29 -5.98
C VAL A 43 15.43 11.79 -6.19
N VAL A 44 16.55 11.06 -6.11
CA VAL A 44 16.55 9.59 -6.24
C VAL A 44 15.72 8.94 -5.14
N VAL A 45 15.85 9.39 -3.89
CA VAL A 45 15.04 8.90 -2.77
C VAL A 45 13.56 9.18 -3.00
N VAL A 46 13.19 10.40 -3.43
CA VAL A 46 11.80 10.75 -3.73
C VAL A 46 11.23 9.89 -4.85
N VAL A 47 11.99 9.67 -5.93
CA VAL A 47 11.58 8.80 -7.05
C VAL A 47 11.42 7.35 -6.59
N ALA A 48 12.35 6.83 -5.78
CA ALA A 48 12.25 5.47 -5.24
C ALA A 48 11.04 5.30 -4.34
N VAL A 49 10.75 6.29 -3.47
CA VAL A 49 9.56 6.29 -2.61
C VAL A 49 8.27 6.39 -3.44
N ALA A 50 8.24 7.24 -4.46
CA ALA A 50 7.08 7.36 -5.35
C ALA A 50 6.82 6.08 -6.14
N ALA A 51 7.87 5.42 -6.63
CA ALA A 51 7.77 4.13 -7.31
C ALA A 51 7.28 3.03 -6.36
N ALA A 52 7.83 2.96 -5.15
CA ALA A 52 7.38 2.01 -4.13
C ALA A 52 5.92 2.24 -3.73
N ALA A 53 5.51 3.50 -3.57
CA ALA A 53 4.12 3.85 -3.31
C ALA A 53 3.22 3.44 -4.49
N ALA A 54 3.60 3.71 -5.73
CA ALA A 54 2.84 3.29 -6.90
C ALA A 54 2.69 1.76 -6.98
N VAL A 55 3.77 1.00 -6.77
CA VAL A 55 3.73 -0.47 -6.70
C VAL A 55 2.82 -0.94 -5.57
N TYR A 56 2.95 -0.37 -4.37
CA TYR A 56 2.09 -0.68 -3.24
C TYR A 56 0.61 -0.43 -3.56
N TYR A 57 0.28 0.74 -4.12
CA TYR A 57 -1.10 1.02 -4.53
C TYR A 57 -1.59 0.03 -5.58
N LEU A 58 -0.79 -0.32 -6.59
CA LEU A 58 -1.18 -1.28 -7.62
C LEU A 58 -1.43 -2.69 -7.06
N VAL A 59 -0.69 -3.12 -6.03
CA VAL A 59 -0.87 -4.43 -5.38
C VAL A 59 -2.04 -4.42 -4.39
N ASN A 60 -2.27 -3.31 -3.69
CA ASN A 60 -3.26 -3.22 -2.60
C ASN A 60 -4.63 -2.67 -3.02
N ARG A 61 -4.82 -2.17 -4.26
CA ARG A 61 -6.09 -1.58 -4.72
C ARG A 61 -7.30 -2.48 -4.51
N ASP A 62 -7.07 -3.78 -4.50
CA ASP A 62 -8.09 -4.76 -4.78
C ASP A 62 -8.36 -5.68 -3.58
N SER A 63 -7.87 -5.35 -2.38
CA SER A 63 -8.16 -6.14 -1.17
C SER A 63 -9.38 -5.58 -0.45
N THR A 64 -10.51 -6.27 -0.58
CA THR A 64 -11.79 -5.88 0.05
C THR A 64 -12.11 -6.84 1.18
N GLN A 65 -12.63 -6.33 2.31
CA GLN A 65 -13.10 -7.22 3.37
C GLN A 65 -14.20 -8.14 2.84
N ALA A 66 -14.11 -9.43 3.17
CA ALA A 66 -15.06 -10.45 2.72
C ALA A 66 -16.52 -10.11 3.10
N THR A 67 -16.72 -9.36 4.18
CA THR A 67 -18.03 -8.90 4.66
C THR A 67 -18.53 -7.62 3.99
N GLN A 68 -17.70 -6.96 3.17
CA GLN A 68 -18.01 -5.67 2.53
C GLN A 68 -18.25 -5.77 1.02
N VAL A 69 -18.05 -6.95 0.42
CA VAL A 69 -18.38 -7.17 -0.98
C VAL A 69 -19.88 -7.04 -1.21
N LYS A 70 -20.24 -6.55 -2.40
CA LYS A 70 -21.61 -6.24 -2.79
C LYS A 70 -21.97 -6.97 -4.06
N VAL A 71 -23.28 -7.09 -4.31
CA VAL A 71 -23.79 -7.60 -5.58
C VAL A 71 -23.16 -6.80 -6.75
N GLY A 72 -22.63 -7.54 -7.72
CA GLY A 72 -21.87 -7.03 -8.84
C GLY A 72 -20.36 -6.96 -8.62
N ASP A 73 -19.82 -7.13 -7.42
CA ASP A 73 -18.36 -7.16 -7.27
C ASP A 73 -17.79 -8.41 -7.94
N CYS A 74 -16.73 -8.22 -8.73
CA CYS A 74 -16.01 -9.31 -9.38
C CYS A 74 -14.73 -9.64 -8.63
N LEU A 75 -14.41 -10.92 -8.53
CA LEU A 75 -13.27 -11.45 -7.79
C LEU A 75 -12.24 -11.99 -8.79
N GLY A 76 -11.03 -11.42 -8.78
CA GLY A 76 -9.95 -11.86 -9.65
C GLY A 76 -9.61 -13.34 -9.43
N GLU A 77 -9.66 -13.75 -8.17
CA GLU A 77 -9.47 -15.14 -7.74
C GLU A 77 -10.54 -15.56 -6.73
N VAL A 78 -10.87 -16.85 -6.72
CA VAL A 78 -11.77 -17.44 -5.75
C VAL A 78 -10.92 -18.03 -4.63
N PRO A 79 -11.14 -17.67 -3.36
CA PRO A 79 -10.36 -18.23 -2.26
C PRO A 79 -10.54 -19.74 -2.12
N ASP A 80 -9.49 -20.44 -1.66
CA ASP A 80 -9.52 -21.89 -1.41
C ASP A 80 -10.46 -22.29 -0.25
N SER A 81 -10.86 -21.33 0.57
CA SER A 81 -11.75 -21.55 1.72
C SER A 81 -12.84 -20.50 1.80
N SER A 82 -14.00 -20.88 2.34
CA SER A 82 -15.11 -19.98 2.64
C SER A 82 -14.87 -19.05 3.84
N ARG A 83 -13.75 -19.24 4.56
CA ARG A 83 -13.40 -18.52 5.78
C ARG A 83 -12.22 -17.58 5.52
N VAL A 84 -12.50 -16.47 4.86
CA VAL A 84 -11.50 -15.45 4.55
C VAL A 84 -11.85 -14.10 5.13
N LEU A 85 -10.84 -13.30 5.47
CA LEU A 85 -11.02 -11.94 5.95
C LEU A 85 -11.08 -10.93 4.80
N TYR A 86 -10.34 -11.20 3.73
CA TYR A 86 -10.24 -10.34 2.55
C TYR A 86 -10.35 -11.18 1.28
N VAL A 87 -10.86 -10.54 0.22
CA VAL A 87 -10.93 -11.08 -1.14
C VAL A 87 -10.34 -10.08 -2.12
N HIS A 88 -9.85 -10.60 -3.25
CA HIS A 88 -9.28 -9.80 -4.31
C HIS A 88 -10.38 -9.36 -5.30
N THR A 89 -10.85 -8.11 -5.21
CA THR A 89 -11.89 -7.56 -6.09
C THR A 89 -11.31 -6.80 -7.27
N VAL A 90 -11.87 -6.99 -8.46
CA VAL A 90 -11.44 -6.34 -9.70
C VAL A 90 -12.64 -5.74 -10.44
N THR A 91 -12.39 -4.84 -11.39
CA THR A 91 -13.46 -4.41 -12.32
C THR A 91 -13.86 -5.59 -13.20
N CYS A 92 -15.16 -5.81 -13.41
CA CYS A 92 -15.63 -6.99 -14.18
C CYS A 92 -15.21 -7.01 -15.65
N ASP A 93 -14.78 -5.86 -16.21
CA ASP A 93 -14.20 -5.81 -17.56
C ASP A 93 -12.77 -6.39 -17.60
N GLN A 94 -12.15 -6.60 -16.44
CA GLN A 94 -10.91 -7.36 -16.31
C GLN A 94 -11.19 -8.86 -16.13
N PRO A 95 -10.23 -9.73 -16.51
CA PRO A 95 -10.33 -11.16 -16.26
C PRO A 95 -10.56 -11.47 -14.77
N HIS A 96 -11.63 -12.18 -14.46
CA HIS A 96 -12.01 -12.54 -13.09
C HIS A 96 -12.63 -13.94 -13.04
N LYS A 97 -12.60 -14.57 -11.87
CA LYS A 97 -13.08 -15.94 -11.66
C LYS A 97 -14.35 -16.04 -10.83
N GLY A 98 -14.76 -14.97 -10.17
CA GLY A 98 -15.99 -14.92 -9.39
C GLY A 98 -16.78 -13.63 -9.59
N GLU A 99 -18.11 -13.70 -9.46
CA GLU A 99 -18.99 -12.53 -9.38
C GLU A 99 -19.98 -12.73 -8.25
N VAL A 100 -20.08 -11.72 -7.37
CA VAL A 100 -21.08 -11.70 -6.31
C VAL A 100 -22.44 -11.40 -6.93
N PHE A 101 -23.38 -12.33 -6.83
CA PHE A 101 -24.72 -12.16 -7.39
C PHE A 101 -25.80 -11.99 -6.33
N SER A 102 -25.50 -12.32 -5.07
CA SER A 102 -26.43 -12.12 -3.95
C SER A 102 -25.69 -11.96 -2.63
N VAL A 103 -26.23 -11.09 -1.77
CA VAL A 103 -25.78 -10.90 -0.38
C VAL A 103 -27.02 -11.01 0.50
N LEU A 104 -27.04 -12.02 1.35
CA LEU A 104 -28.15 -12.37 2.22
C LEU A 104 -27.77 -12.08 3.67
N THR A 105 -28.74 -11.64 4.47
CA THR A 105 -28.54 -11.36 5.90
C THR A 105 -29.30 -12.38 6.74
N MET A 106 -28.57 -13.15 7.53
CA MET A 106 -29.15 -14.07 8.50
C MET A 106 -29.86 -13.30 9.64
N PRO A 107 -30.92 -13.87 10.24
CA PRO A 107 -31.56 -13.26 11.40
C PRO A 107 -30.60 -12.99 12.55
N ASP A 108 -30.85 -11.92 13.29
CA ASP A 108 -30.10 -11.59 14.51
C ASP A 108 -30.33 -12.61 15.63
N GLY A 109 -29.41 -12.63 16.59
CA GLY A 109 -29.47 -13.48 17.77
C GLY A 109 -28.14 -14.19 18.08
N ASN A 110 -28.23 -15.26 18.87
CA ASN A 110 -27.09 -16.14 19.15
C ASN A 110 -26.66 -16.90 17.88
N PHE A 111 -25.39 -17.30 17.81
CA PHE A 111 -24.89 -18.09 16.69
C PHE A 111 -25.71 -19.37 16.56
N PRO A 112 -26.36 -19.62 15.40
CA PRO A 112 -27.31 -20.73 15.26
C PRO A 112 -26.62 -22.09 15.07
N GLY A 113 -25.29 -22.12 15.03
CA GLY A 113 -24.49 -23.31 14.75
C GLY A 113 -24.17 -23.47 13.26
N ASP A 114 -23.05 -24.11 12.95
CA ASP A 114 -22.56 -24.26 11.57
C ASP A 114 -23.59 -24.94 10.65
N ALA A 115 -24.31 -25.96 11.14
CA ALA A 115 -25.32 -26.65 10.34
C ALA A 115 -26.45 -25.73 9.86
N ALA A 116 -26.89 -24.79 10.71
CA ALA A 116 -27.91 -23.82 10.34
C ALA A 116 -27.38 -22.78 9.34
N VAL A 117 -26.13 -22.33 9.52
CA VAL A 117 -25.45 -21.45 8.55
C VAL A 117 -25.33 -22.14 7.19
N MET A 118 -24.85 -23.38 7.16
CA MET A 118 -24.71 -24.16 5.92
C MET A 118 -26.06 -24.33 5.21
N LYS A 119 -27.12 -24.67 5.95
CA LYS A 119 -28.48 -24.75 5.38
C LYS A 119 -28.97 -23.41 4.82
N TYR A 120 -28.59 -22.29 5.45
CA TYR A 120 -28.97 -20.97 4.96
C TYR A 120 -28.35 -20.67 3.59
N THR A 121 -27.18 -21.23 3.28
CA THR A 121 -26.51 -21.08 1.97
C THR A 121 -27.29 -21.69 0.80
N ASP A 122 -28.24 -22.59 1.05
CA ASP A 122 -29.08 -23.20 0.01
C ASP A 122 -29.89 -22.16 -0.78
N GLN A 123 -30.10 -20.96 -0.21
CA GLN A 123 -30.74 -19.82 -0.87
C GLN A 123 -29.92 -19.25 -2.03
N CYS A 124 -28.60 -19.52 -2.11
CA CYS A 124 -27.75 -19.02 -3.18
C CYS A 124 -28.14 -19.59 -4.55
N LYS A 125 -28.54 -20.85 -4.63
CA LYS A 125 -28.91 -21.49 -5.90
C LYS A 125 -30.14 -20.85 -6.57
N PRO A 126 -31.29 -20.69 -5.89
CA PRO A 126 -32.42 -19.98 -6.49
C PRO A 126 -32.11 -18.50 -6.74
N ALA A 127 -31.28 -17.86 -5.92
CA ALA A 127 -30.84 -16.48 -6.17
C ALA A 127 -30.03 -16.34 -7.47
N LEU A 128 -29.14 -17.30 -7.79
CA LEU A 128 -28.41 -17.29 -9.07
C LEU A 128 -29.36 -17.43 -10.26
N THR A 129 -30.37 -18.29 -10.14
CA THR A 129 -31.38 -18.50 -11.19
C THR A 129 -32.13 -17.21 -11.51
N ASN A 130 -32.40 -16.38 -10.50
CA ASN A 130 -33.06 -15.08 -10.68
C ASN A 130 -32.11 -14.01 -11.23
N TYR A 131 -30.85 -13.99 -10.79
CA TYR A 131 -29.87 -12.98 -11.21
C TYR A 131 -29.36 -13.20 -12.64
N ALA A 132 -28.97 -14.43 -12.96
CA ALA A 132 -28.37 -14.79 -14.24
C ALA A 132 -28.85 -16.19 -14.69
N PRO A 133 -30.05 -16.30 -15.28
CA PRO A 133 -30.64 -17.57 -15.68
C PRO A 133 -29.76 -18.40 -16.62
N ASN A 134 -29.03 -17.75 -17.52
CA ASN A 134 -28.11 -18.42 -18.43
C ASN A 134 -26.93 -19.04 -17.69
N ALA A 135 -26.33 -18.29 -16.75
CA ALA A 135 -25.24 -18.77 -15.91
C ALA A 135 -25.67 -19.91 -14.98
N ALA A 136 -26.91 -19.85 -14.46
CA ALA A 136 -27.46 -20.92 -13.62
C ALA A 136 -27.57 -22.28 -14.33
N ASN A 137 -27.69 -22.27 -15.66
CA ASN A 137 -27.75 -23.47 -16.50
C ASN A 137 -26.39 -23.85 -17.14
N ASP A 138 -25.35 -23.03 -16.96
CA ASP A 138 -24.02 -23.28 -17.47
C ASP A 138 -23.26 -24.22 -16.50
N ALA A 139 -22.92 -25.42 -16.97
CA ALA A 139 -22.20 -26.41 -16.17
C ALA A 139 -20.79 -25.96 -15.76
N THR A 140 -20.21 -24.95 -16.43
CA THR A 140 -18.91 -24.35 -16.10
C THR A 140 -19.00 -23.33 -14.97
N VAL A 141 -20.21 -22.91 -14.59
CA VAL A 141 -20.45 -22.01 -13.46
C VAL A 141 -20.69 -22.83 -12.19
N LYS A 142 -19.95 -22.50 -11.13
CA LYS A 142 -20.08 -23.11 -9.80
C LYS A 142 -20.55 -22.07 -8.78
N LEU A 143 -20.98 -22.56 -7.62
CA LEU A 143 -21.32 -21.71 -6.48
C LEU A 143 -20.19 -21.76 -5.47
N PHE A 144 -19.74 -20.59 -5.06
CA PHE A 144 -18.91 -20.38 -3.90
C PHE A 144 -19.64 -19.46 -2.93
N VAL A 145 -19.53 -19.74 -1.64
CA VAL A 145 -20.29 -19.01 -0.62
C VAL A 145 -19.38 -18.62 0.52
N LEU A 146 -19.36 -17.32 0.83
CA LEU A 146 -18.80 -16.82 2.08
C LEU A 146 -19.94 -16.73 3.09
N TYR A 147 -19.69 -17.17 4.32
CA TYR A 147 -20.72 -17.25 5.35
C TYR A 147 -20.10 -17.00 6.73
N PRO A 148 -20.90 -16.58 7.73
CA PRO A 148 -20.34 -16.21 9.01
C PRO A 148 -19.87 -17.46 9.78
N THR A 149 -18.77 -17.31 10.51
CA THR A 149 -18.32 -18.27 11.52
C THR A 149 -18.82 -17.85 12.90
N SER A 150 -18.70 -18.71 13.91
CA SER A 150 -18.97 -18.31 15.30
C SER A 150 -18.18 -17.05 15.71
N ASP A 151 -16.92 -16.96 15.28
CA ASP A 151 -16.05 -15.83 15.62
C ASP A 151 -16.46 -14.54 14.89
N SER A 152 -16.78 -14.60 13.60
CA SER A 152 -17.28 -13.42 12.88
C SER A 152 -18.65 -13.00 13.39
N TRP A 153 -19.48 -13.96 13.79
CA TRP A 153 -20.79 -13.71 14.39
C TRP A 153 -20.69 -12.90 15.68
N GLN A 154 -19.72 -13.21 16.55
CA GLN A 154 -19.44 -12.41 17.76
C GLN A 154 -19.06 -10.96 17.45
N ARG A 155 -18.51 -10.70 16.25
CA ARG A 155 -18.17 -9.35 15.76
C ARG A 155 -19.31 -8.71 14.95
N GLY A 156 -20.48 -9.33 14.90
CA GLY A 156 -21.66 -8.79 14.23
C GLY A 156 -21.87 -9.23 12.78
N ASP A 157 -21.04 -10.15 12.25
CA ASP A 157 -21.25 -10.66 10.90
C ASP A 157 -22.46 -11.59 10.84
N ARG A 158 -23.39 -11.28 9.95
CA ARG A 158 -24.60 -12.06 9.66
C ARG A 158 -24.72 -12.39 8.17
N THR A 159 -23.63 -12.22 7.42
CA THR A 159 -23.69 -12.09 5.97
C THR A 159 -23.38 -13.39 5.27
N VAL A 160 -24.28 -13.84 4.40
CA VAL A 160 -24.03 -14.93 3.46
C VAL A 160 -23.90 -14.34 2.06
N THR A 161 -22.69 -14.37 1.50
CA THR A 161 -22.38 -13.83 0.17
C THR A 161 -22.32 -14.98 -0.82
N CYS A 162 -23.19 -14.95 -1.82
CA CYS A 162 -23.27 -15.93 -2.88
C CYS A 162 -22.48 -15.46 -4.11
N ILE A 163 -21.54 -16.29 -4.55
CA ILE A 163 -20.58 -15.97 -5.61
C ILE A 163 -20.69 -17.05 -6.69
N ALA A 164 -20.88 -16.62 -7.93
CA ALA A 164 -20.85 -17.51 -9.09
C ALA A 164 -19.41 -17.54 -9.59
N THR A 165 -18.86 -18.73 -9.79
CA THR A 165 -17.45 -18.91 -10.11
C THR A 165 -17.24 -19.72 -11.36
N SER A 166 -16.06 -19.61 -11.96
CA SER A 166 -15.69 -20.37 -13.15
C SER A 166 -14.22 -20.79 -13.10
N ASP A 167 -13.90 -21.93 -13.74
CA ASP A 167 -12.56 -22.50 -13.73
C ASP A 167 -11.54 -21.59 -14.44
N ASN A 168 -11.97 -21.02 -15.58
CA ASN A 168 -11.18 -20.10 -16.39
C ASN A 168 -11.66 -18.65 -16.18
N PRO A 169 -10.73 -17.66 -16.13
CA PRO A 169 -11.10 -16.26 -16.03
C PRO A 169 -12.02 -15.81 -17.17
N ARG A 170 -12.99 -14.95 -16.86
CA ARG A 170 -13.97 -14.36 -17.79
C ARG A 170 -13.91 -12.84 -17.71
N THR A 171 -14.52 -12.18 -18.69
CA THR A 171 -14.73 -10.71 -18.69
C THR A 171 -16.22 -10.43 -18.87
N GLY A 172 -16.68 -9.28 -18.37
CA GLY A 172 -18.08 -8.89 -18.35
C GLY A 172 -18.86 -9.47 -17.16
N LYS A 173 -20.09 -9.00 -16.97
CA LYS A 173 -21.00 -9.46 -15.90
C LYS A 173 -21.76 -10.73 -16.32
N LEU A 174 -22.22 -11.51 -15.34
CA LEU A 174 -23.12 -12.65 -15.53
C LEU A 174 -24.59 -12.24 -15.73
N GLY A 175 -25.01 -11.16 -15.06
CA GLY A 175 -26.38 -10.61 -15.08
C GLY A 175 -26.61 -9.57 -16.17
#